data_AF-A0A0N1MI23-F1
#
_entry.id   AF-A0A0N1MI23-F1
#
_cell.length_a   1.000
_cell.length_b   1.000
_cell.length_c   1.000
_cell.angle_alpha   90.00
_cell.angle_beta   90.00
_cell.angle_gamma   90.00
#
_symmetry.space_group_name_H-M   'P 1'
#
loop_
_entity.id
_entity.type
_entity.pdbx_description
1 polymer ?
#
loop_
_entity_poly.entity_id
_entity_poly.type
_entity_poly.pdbx_seq_one_letter_code
_entity_poly.pdbx_strand_id
1 'polypeptide(L)'
;MKTINLISVFLATTAIAQSGGVGINTATPDPSAILHIENFKGIPATATATISGGAVTGVTVTNGGNGYTSVPTVNFYGGGSIVNGGTKARATAIVSGGVVTGVTLNNGGTGYTSIPTIAVTGGNKGLLLPSLNIVNLNSTTTPVASPANGLMGYNGAVNGNSNALYFFNSTTNQWQGSIDAEDTPKVAYLDFTGSVSLLDNAAAGANELLVVNPPAISGVSNIMGFKVVLNTLSGGYSLILPQGNYLVEVNLNLNSPQEIPAGQGGTAPLTGSTYYLMGYFIDFYNDTFNNSTNTFIGGVRTRKEVPIVSKVSTNHLATWSYYYNVPTDSNANIIGGLRLRLGRMQNSTFYDLVNVMPAGSYIKISKL
;
A
#
# COMPACT_ATOMS: atom_id res chain seq x y z
N MET A 1 -76.76 40.03 -3.08
CA MET A 1 -77.32 39.10 -2.08
C MET A 1 -76.21 38.11 -1.71
N LYS A 2 -75.89 38.02 -0.42
CA LYS A 2 -75.04 36.97 0.13
C LYS A 2 -75.77 35.64 0.05
N THR A 3 -75.10 34.59 -0.39
CA THR A 3 -75.28 33.25 0.18
C THR A 3 -73.92 32.56 0.21
N ILE A 4 -73.42 32.39 1.43
CA ILE A 4 -72.33 31.51 1.79
C ILE A 4 -72.95 30.12 1.95
N ASN A 5 -72.31 29.07 1.41
CA ASN A 5 -72.38 27.72 1.97
C ASN A 5 -71.03 27.02 1.81
N LEU A 6 -70.36 26.79 2.95
CA LEU A 6 -69.27 25.83 3.11
C LEU A 6 -69.89 24.43 3.25
N ILE A 7 -69.47 23.43 2.47
CA ILE A 7 -69.24 22.03 2.92
C ILE A 7 -68.14 21.38 2.03
N SER A 8 -67.14 20.83 2.74
CA SER A 8 -65.97 19.98 2.41
C SER A 8 -66.27 18.80 1.44
N VAL A 9 -65.32 18.19 0.70
CA VAL A 9 -64.33 17.19 1.15
C VAL A 9 -63.37 16.81 -0.01
N PHE A 10 -62.06 16.89 0.26
CA PHE A 10 -60.89 16.08 -0.15
C PHE A 10 -60.76 15.48 -1.58
N LEU A 11 -59.66 15.85 -2.28
CA LEU A 11 -58.58 14.95 -2.75
C LEU A 11 -57.63 15.69 -3.71
N ALA A 12 -56.52 16.22 -3.17
CA ALA A 12 -55.23 16.25 -3.88
C ALA A 12 -54.13 16.54 -2.85
N THR A 13 -53.35 15.50 -2.59
CA THR A 13 -52.24 15.42 -1.66
C THR A 13 -51.20 16.51 -1.89
N THR A 14 -50.92 17.24 -0.82
CA THR A 14 -49.62 17.81 -0.44
C THR A 14 -48.49 17.63 -1.46
N ALA A 15 -48.10 18.73 -2.09
CA ALA A 15 -46.73 18.89 -2.54
C ALA A 15 -45.84 18.78 -1.29
N ILE A 16 -45.18 17.63 -1.11
CA ILE A 16 -44.08 17.48 -0.17
C ILE A 16 -42.91 18.23 -0.81
N ALA A 17 -42.81 19.51 -0.52
CA ALA A 17 -41.53 20.20 -0.58
C ALA A 17 -40.65 19.52 0.48
N GLN A 18 -39.84 18.55 0.07
CA GLN A 18 -38.77 18.05 0.91
C GLN A 18 -37.69 19.14 0.93
N SER A 19 -37.95 20.22 1.68
CA SER A 19 -36.91 21.13 2.14
C SER A 19 -36.14 20.43 3.25
N GLY A 20 -35.44 19.35 2.89
CA GLY A 20 -34.30 18.89 3.68
C GLY A 20 -33.22 19.94 3.52
N GLY A 21 -33.30 21.03 4.28
CA GLY A 21 -32.16 21.92 4.43
C GLY A 21 -30.98 21.06 4.85
N VAL A 22 -29.90 21.05 4.08
CA VAL A 22 -28.66 20.43 4.52
C VAL A 22 -28.29 21.15 5.81
N GLY A 23 -28.43 20.47 6.95
CA GLY A 23 -28.11 20.98 8.27
C GLY A 23 -26.60 21.11 8.44
N ILE A 24 -25.97 21.96 7.64
CA ILE A 24 -24.54 22.29 7.76
C ILE A 24 -24.27 23.10 9.04
N ASN A 25 -25.33 23.62 9.69
CA ASN A 25 -25.18 24.39 10.93
C ASN A 25 -26.48 24.43 11.76
N THR A 26 -26.94 23.30 12.30
CA THR A 26 -28.01 23.32 13.31
C THR A 26 -27.51 22.71 14.62
N ALA A 27 -27.84 23.36 15.74
CA ALA A 27 -27.45 22.93 17.09
C ALA A 27 -28.04 21.56 17.49
N THR A 28 -29.04 21.10 16.75
CA THR A 28 -29.68 19.78 16.87
C THR A 28 -29.77 19.15 15.47
N PRO A 29 -28.77 18.37 15.03
CA PRO A 29 -28.87 17.69 13.75
C PRO A 29 -29.99 16.64 13.80
N ASP A 30 -30.76 16.54 12.72
CA ASP A 30 -31.78 15.50 12.54
C ASP A 30 -31.10 14.12 12.65
N PRO A 31 -31.59 13.18 13.50
CA PRO A 31 -31.09 11.82 13.57
C PRO A 31 -31.11 11.08 12.22
N SER A 32 -31.95 11.55 11.29
CA SER A 32 -32.16 10.97 9.96
C SER A 32 -31.25 11.57 8.89
N ALA A 33 -30.39 12.54 9.24
CA ALA A 33 -29.46 13.15 8.29
C ALA A 33 -28.37 12.15 7.88
N ILE A 34 -28.07 12.09 6.58
CA ILE A 34 -27.10 11.17 5.97
C ILE A 34 -25.65 11.63 6.20
N LEU A 35 -25.46 12.91 6.57
CA LEU A 35 -24.17 13.51 6.92
C LEU A 35 -24.29 14.24 8.26
N HIS A 36 -23.68 13.68 9.29
CA HIS A 36 -23.49 14.34 10.58
C HIS A 36 -22.12 15.03 10.61
N ILE A 37 -22.08 16.33 10.29
CA ILE A 37 -20.97 17.18 10.74
C ILE A 37 -21.35 17.59 12.16
N GLU A 38 -20.91 16.83 13.15
CA GLU A 38 -21.18 17.19 14.54
C GLU A 38 -20.36 18.44 14.89
N ASN A 39 -20.98 19.61 14.73
CA ASN A 39 -20.58 20.76 15.51
C ASN A 39 -20.67 20.36 16.98
N PHE A 40 -19.71 20.80 17.78
CA PHE A 40 -19.72 20.64 19.23
C PHE A 40 -21.15 20.83 19.78
N LYS A 41 -21.74 19.77 20.35
CA LYS A 41 -23.14 19.74 20.83
C LYS A 41 -23.31 20.49 22.16
N GLY A 42 -22.78 21.71 22.21
CA GLY A 42 -22.73 22.53 23.40
C GLY A 42 -22.36 23.98 23.09
N ILE A 43 -22.36 24.80 24.12
CA ILE A 43 -21.95 26.21 24.06
C ILE A 43 -20.42 26.25 24.13
N PRO A 44 -19.71 26.80 23.13
CA PRO A 44 -18.26 26.87 23.18
C PRO A 44 -17.77 27.72 24.36
N ALA A 45 -16.68 27.27 24.99
CA ALA A 45 -15.95 28.05 25.97
C ALA A 45 -15.23 29.23 25.28
N THR A 46 -15.20 30.37 25.95
CA THR A 46 -14.44 31.55 25.53
C THR A 46 -13.38 31.89 26.57
N ALA A 47 -12.24 32.38 26.10
CA ALA A 47 -11.12 32.76 26.95
C ALA A 47 -10.34 33.93 26.35
N THR A 48 -9.67 34.70 27.20
CA THR A 48 -8.80 35.82 26.81
C THR A 48 -7.37 35.56 27.27
N ALA A 49 -6.39 36.06 26.50
CA ALA A 49 -4.98 35.99 26.84
C ALA A 49 -4.51 37.29 27.48
N THR A 50 -3.53 37.20 28.38
CA THR A 50 -2.71 38.35 28.79
C THR A 50 -1.29 38.17 28.24
N ILE A 51 -0.67 39.27 27.81
CA ILE A 51 0.71 39.27 27.33
C ILE A 51 1.58 40.20 28.18
N SER A 52 2.84 39.80 28.38
CA SER A 52 3.88 40.65 28.96
C SER A 52 5.24 40.18 28.47
N GLY A 53 6.16 41.10 28.20
CA GLY A 53 7.53 40.77 27.77
C GLY A 53 7.62 39.96 26.46
N GLY A 54 6.62 40.06 25.58
CA GLY A 54 6.61 39.33 24.30
C GLY A 54 6.12 37.88 24.39
N ALA A 55 5.54 37.47 25.52
CA ALA A 55 4.98 36.14 25.75
C ALA A 55 3.54 36.23 26.32
N VAL A 56 2.75 35.18 26.11
CA VAL A 56 1.48 34.99 26.84
C VAL A 56 1.83 34.65 28.28
N THR A 57 1.24 35.38 29.24
CA THR A 57 1.49 35.18 30.68
C THR A 57 0.29 34.59 31.42
N GLY A 58 -0.89 34.60 30.80
CA GLY A 58 -2.08 34.07 31.42
C GLY A 58 -3.20 33.83 30.42
N VAL A 59 -4.12 32.95 30.81
CA VAL A 59 -5.36 32.67 30.09
C VAL A 59 -6.51 32.73 31.08
N THR A 60 -7.49 33.59 30.83
CA THR A 60 -8.68 33.72 31.64
C THR A 60 -9.88 33.19 30.88
N VAL A 61 -10.55 32.17 31.43
CA VAL A 61 -11.81 31.67 30.87
C VAL A 61 -12.90 32.71 31.16
N THR A 62 -13.54 33.22 30.12
CA THR A 62 -14.64 34.19 30.22
C THR A 62 -16.01 33.52 30.12
N ASN A 63 -16.09 32.36 29.48
CA ASN A 63 -17.23 31.44 29.54
C ASN A 63 -16.71 30.00 29.50
N GLY A 64 -17.11 29.16 30.45
CA GLY A 64 -16.71 27.75 30.49
C GLY A 64 -17.39 26.87 29.44
N GLY A 65 -18.42 27.39 28.77
CA GLY A 65 -19.22 26.62 27.83
C GLY A 65 -19.97 25.46 28.48
N ASN A 66 -20.48 24.52 27.69
CA ASN A 66 -21.04 23.25 28.16
C ASN A 66 -20.97 22.20 27.05
N GLY A 67 -21.19 20.92 27.35
CA GLY A 67 -21.23 19.84 26.34
C GLY A 67 -19.89 19.17 26.04
N TYR A 68 -18.84 19.48 26.79
CA TYR A 68 -17.51 18.87 26.62
C TYR A 68 -17.47 17.43 27.12
N THR A 69 -17.54 16.46 26.22
CA THR A 69 -17.36 15.03 26.52
C THR A 69 -15.88 14.60 26.52
N SER A 70 -14.99 15.45 26.00
CA SER A 70 -13.54 15.29 26.04
C SER A 70 -12.85 16.65 26.26
N VAL A 71 -11.60 16.63 26.73
CA VAL A 71 -10.83 17.85 26.98
C VAL A 71 -10.61 18.61 25.65
N PRO A 72 -11.02 19.89 25.55
CA PRO A 72 -10.85 20.64 24.31
C PRO A 72 -9.41 21.11 24.12
N THR A 73 -9.03 21.27 22.86
CA THR A 73 -7.78 21.89 22.43
C THR A 73 -7.88 23.42 22.54
N VAL A 74 -6.90 24.04 23.19
CA VAL A 74 -6.76 25.50 23.26
C VAL A 74 -5.75 25.96 22.23
N ASN A 75 -6.17 26.78 21.27
CA ASN A 75 -5.33 27.30 20.20
C ASN A 75 -5.19 28.82 20.30
N PHE A 76 -4.00 29.34 20.01
CA PHE A 76 -3.69 30.77 19.98
C PHE A 76 -3.44 31.23 18.53
N TYR A 77 -4.09 32.32 18.12
CA TYR A 77 -4.02 32.87 16.78
C TYR A 77 -3.66 34.37 16.81
N GLY A 78 -2.95 34.83 15.77
CA GLY A 78 -2.52 36.22 15.66
C GLY A 78 -1.50 36.59 16.75
N GLY A 79 -1.52 37.86 17.16
CA GLY A 79 -0.66 38.36 18.22
C GLY A 79 0.76 38.76 17.82
N GLY A 80 1.11 38.72 16.52
CA GLY A 80 2.42 39.15 16.02
C GLY A 80 3.06 38.16 15.02
N SER A 81 4.23 38.52 14.52
CA SER A 81 4.99 37.69 13.58
C SER A 81 5.67 36.52 14.30
N ILE A 82 4.99 35.38 14.34
CA ILE A 82 5.58 34.08 14.72
C ILE A 82 6.54 33.56 13.61
N VAL A 83 6.83 34.39 12.59
CA VAL A 83 7.56 34.05 11.36
C VAL A 83 9.09 34.27 11.45
N ASN A 84 9.63 34.79 12.56
CA ASN A 84 11.09 34.95 12.74
C ASN A 84 11.57 34.34 14.08
N GLY A 85 11.47 33.01 14.22
CA GLY A 85 12.05 32.27 15.35
C GLY A 85 11.27 32.34 16.68
N GLY A 86 10.04 32.87 16.68
CA GLY A 86 9.14 32.83 17.82
C GLY A 86 8.52 31.44 18.04
N THR A 87 8.11 31.13 19.28
CA THR A 87 7.42 29.88 19.63
C THR A 87 5.95 30.15 19.96
N LYS A 88 5.03 29.28 19.52
CA LYS A 88 3.60 29.43 19.83
C LYS A 88 3.32 29.12 21.30
N ALA A 89 2.43 29.89 21.92
CA ALA A 89 1.87 29.57 23.21
C ALA A 89 1.12 28.23 23.18
N ARG A 90 1.21 27.46 24.27
CA ARG A 90 0.55 26.16 24.45
C ARG A 90 -0.16 26.15 25.79
N ALA A 91 -1.40 25.69 25.80
CA ALA A 91 -2.20 25.58 27.01
C ALA A 91 -3.08 24.32 26.99
N THR A 92 -3.48 23.85 28.17
CA THR A 92 -4.33 22.68 28.36
C THR A 92 -5.60 23.11 29.08
N ALA A 93 -6.77 22.81 28.52
CA ALA A 93 -8.05 23.07 29.18
C ALA A 93 -8.30 22.05 30.30
N ILE A 94 -8.99 22.49 31.35
CA ILE A 94 -9.47 21.66 32.45
C ILE A 94 -10.98 21.57 32.29
N VAL A 95 -11.52 20.35 32.22
CA VAL A 95 -12.96 20.10 32.08
C VAL A 95 -13.47 19.39 33.32
N SER A 96 -14.58 19.88 33.88
CA SER A 96 -15.33 19.20 34.93
C SER A 96 -16.83 19.36 34.67
N GLY A 97 -17.60 18.27 34.81
CA GLY A 97 -19.05 18.30 34.58
C GLY A 97 -19.47 18.73 33.16
N GLY A 98 -18.60 18.53 32.16
CA GLY A 98 -18.87 18.94 30.77
C GLY A 98 -18.63 20.44 30.49
N VAL A 99 -18.00 21.16 31.40
CA VAL A 99 -17.70 22.61 31.32
C VAL A 99 -16.18 22.82 31.44
N VAL A 100 -15.61 23.75 30.68
CA VAL A 100 -14.23 24.19 30.86
C VAL A 100 -14.15 25.06 32.11
N THR A 101 -13.51 24.53 33.17
CA THR A 101 -13.38 25.22 34.46
C THR A 101 -12.07 25.98 34.60
N GLY A 102 -11.11 25.75 33.70
CA GLY A 102 -9.84 26.46 33.69
C GLY A 102 -9.00 26.17 32.45
N VAL A 103 -7.95 26.94 32.26
CA VAL A 103 -6.93 26.72 31.24
C VAL A 103 -5.56 26.89 31.87
N THR A 104 -4.75 25.84 31.83
CA THR A 104 -3.37 25.87 32.32
C THR A 104 -2.45 26.27 31.16
N LEU A 105 -1.77 27.41 31.28
CA LEU A 105 -0.74 27.80 30.32
C LEU A 105 0.51 26.93 30.54
N ASN A 106 0.87 26.12 29.54
CA ASN A 106 2.03 25.23 29.59
C ASN A 106 3.31 25.91 29.09
N ASN A 107 3.18 26.77 28.08
CA ASN A 107 4.26 27.59 27.54
C ASN A 107 3.65 28.90 27.01
N GLY A 108 4.21 30.03 27.43
CA GLY A 108 3.77 31.37 26.99
C GLY A 108 4.16 31.72 25.55
N GLY A 109 5.04 30.94 24.93
CA GLY A 109 5.60 31.24 23.62
C GLY A 109 6.49 32.49 23.64
N THR A 110 6.89 32.94 22.46
CA THR A 110 7.73 34.13 22.25
C THR A 110 7.35 34.86 20.96
N GLY A 111 7.56 36.17 20.93
CA GLY A 111 7.34 37.01 19.73
C GLY A 111 5.94 37.62 19.62
N TYR A 112 5.16 37.63 20.71
CA TYR A 112 3.85 38.26 20.74
C TYR A 112 3.98 39.79 20.88
N THR A 113 3.58 40.53 19.84
CA THR A 113 3.54 42.00 19.82
C THR A 113 2.14 42.57 20.06
N SER A 114 1.11 41.72 20.03
CA SER A 114 -0.27 42.05 20.41
C SER A 114 -0.95 40.83 21.05
N ILE A 115 -2.11 41.04 21.70
CA ILE A 115 -2.82 39.96 22.39
C ILE A 115 -3.33 38.94 21.35
N PRO A 116 -2.99 37.64 21.48
CA PRO A 116 -3.50 36.62 20.59
C PRO A 116 -4.96 36.29 20.89
N THR A 117 -5.71 35.93 19.86
CA THR A 117 -7.06 35.36 19.99
C THR A 117 -6.96 33.91 20.44
N ILE A 118 -7.72 33.53 21.46
CA ILE A 118 -7.82 32.13 21.92
C ILE A 118 -9.06 31.49 21.30
N ALA A 119 -8.90 30.32 20.68
CA ALA A 119 -10.02 29.45 20.33
C ALA A 119 -9.94 28.15 21.14
N VAL A 120 -11.00 27.86 21.91
CA VAL A 120 -11.17 26.60 22.61
C VAL A 120 -12.02 25.69 21.75
N THR A 121 -11.45 24.59 21.27
CA THR A 121 -12.08 23.71 20.27
C THR A 121 -11.98 22.24 20.71
N GLY A 122 -13.10 21.55 20.88
CA GLY A 122 -13.11 20.13 21.24
C GLY A 122 -14.50 19.59 21.55
N GLY A 123 -14.59 18.26 21.65
CA GLY A 123 -15.77 17.43 21.48
C GLY A 123 -15.82 16.86 20.05
N ASN A 124 -15.29 15.65 19.87
CA ASN A 124 -15.20 14.87 18.61
C ASN A 124 -15.07 15.67 17.30
N LYS A 125 -13.85 16.05 16.92
CA LYS A 125 -13.54 16.55 15.56
C LYS A 125 -13.36 15.43 14.54
N GLY A 126 -14.11 14.34 14.68
CA GLY A 126 -14.12 13.28 13.68
C GLY A 126 -15.15 13.62 12.61
N LEU A 127 -14.75 13.64 11.34
CA LEU A 127 -15.71 13.44 10.26
C LEU A 127 -16.18 11.99 10.34
N LEU A 128 -17.35 11.74 10.91
CA LEU A 128 -18.01 10.44 10.83
C LEU A 128 -18.52 10.28 9.41
N LEU A 129 -17.77 9.50 8.62
CA LEU A 129 -18.25 9.07 7.32
C LEU A 129 -19.22 7.90 7.52
N PRO A 130 -20.31 7.82 6.75
CA PRO A 130 -21.18 6.64 6.80
C PRO A 130 -20.35 5.39 6.49
N SER A 131 -20.41 4.41 7.40
CA SER A 131 -19.90 3.07 7.11
C SER A 131 -20.88 2.41 6.16
N LEU A 132 -20.46 2.22 4.91
CA LEU A 132 -21.24 1.54 3.89
C LEU A 132 -20.74 0.10 3.78
N ASN A 133 -21.67 -0.85 3.65
CA ASN A 133 -21.32 -2.20 3.23
C ASN A 133 -21.37 -2.25 1.71
N ILE A 134 -20.26 -1.86 1.05
CA ILE A 134 -20.19 -1.89 -0.41
C ILE A 134 -19.97 -3.35 -0.84
N VAL A 135 -21.06 -3.99 -1.26
CA VAL A 135 -21.05 -5.42 -1.64
C VAL A 135 -20.46 -5.63 -3.04
N ASN A 136 -20.67 -4.70 -3.96
CA ASN A 136 -20.21 -4.81 -5.35
C ASN A 136 -19.69 -3.46 -5.87
N LEU A 137 -18.38 -3.38 -6.15
CA LEU A 137 -17.74 -2.19 -6.72
C LEU A 137 -18.22 -1.86 -8.14
N ASN A 138 -18.67 -2.88 -8.87
CA ASN A 138 -19.18 -2.77 -10.23
C ASN A 138 -20.70 -2.55 -10.28
N SER A 139 -21.35 -2.27 -9.14
CA SER A 139 -22.79 -2.04 -9.08
C SER A 139 -23.18 -0.81 -9.90
N THR A 140 -23.93 -1.00 -10.99
CA THR A 140 -24.41 0.08 -11.89
C THR A 140 -25.68 0.79 -11.41
N THR A 141 -26.24 0.36 -10.28
CA THR A 141 -27.37 1.00 -9.63
C THR A 141 -26.90 2.01 -8.58
N THR A 142 -27.51 3.19 -8.58
CA THR A 142 -27.16 4.24 -7.63
C THR A 142 -27.75 3.91 -6.24
N PRO A 143 -27.01 4.12 -5.14
CA PRO A 143 -27.55 3.92 -3.79
C PRO A 143 -28.54 5.03 -3.37
N VAL A 144 -28.60 6.13 -4.13
CA VAL A 144 -29.48 7.28 -3.90
C VAL A 144 -30.07 7.76 -5.23
N ALA A 145 -31.25 8.40 -5.19
CA ALA A 145 -32.00 8.77 -6.39
C ALA A 145 -31.34 9.86 -7.26
N SER A 146 -30.68 10.87 -6.68
CA SER A 146 -29.83 11.90 -7.33
C SER A 146 -29.58 13.07 -6.35
N PRO A 147 -28.44 13.80 -6.41
CA PRO A 147 -27.24 13.48 -7.17
C PRO A 147 -26.41 12.43 -6.43
N ALA A 148 -25.98 11.38 -7.15
CA ALA A 148 -25.13 10.33 -6.60
C ALA A 148 -23.63 10.64 -6.75
N ASN A 149 -23.25 11.59 -7.61
CA ASN A 149 -21.86 11.91 -7.88
C ASN A 149 -21.18 12.52 -6.65
N GLY A 150 -20.02 11.98 -6.27
CA GLY A 150 -19.28 12.49 -5.11
C GLY A 150 -19.82 12.00 -3.76
N LEU A 151 -20.75 11.03 -3.74
CA LEU A 151 -21.11 10.31 -2.52
C LEU A 151 -19.85 9.64 -1.98
N MET A 152 -19.48 9.95 -0.74
CA MET A 152 -18.34 9.36 -0.06
C MET A 152 -18.79 8.42 1.05
N GLY A 153 -18.13 7.27 1.19
CA GLY A 153 -18.36 6.36 2.30
C GLY A 153 -17.12 5.56 2.66
N TYR A 154 -17.04 5.11 3.91
CA TYR A 154 -16.00 4.18 4.34
C TYR A 154 -16.53 2.75 4.20
N ASN A 155 -15.80 1.87 3.50
CA ASN A 155 -16.17 0.47 3.40
C ASN A 155 -15.56 -0.32 4.58
N GLY A 156 -16.39 -1.09 5.29
CA GLY A 156 -15.98 -1.88 6.45
C GLY A 156 -15.52 -3.32 6.16
N ALA A 157 -15.18 -3.64 4.90
CA ALA A 157 -14.63 -4.93 4.44
C ALA A 157 -15.44 -6.20 4.77
N VAL A 158 -16.78 -6.12 4.80
CA VAL A 158 -17.62 -7.29 5.11
C VAL A 158 -17.67 -8.33 3.96
N ASN A 159 -17.24 -7.96 2.74
CA ASN A 159 -17.43 -8.76 1.52
C ASN A 159 -16.17 -8.90 0.64
N GLY A 160 -14.97 -8.84 1.22
CA GLY A 160 -13.70 -9.00 0.48
C GLY A 160 -13.20 -7.74 -0.25
N ASN A 161 -13.99 -6.66 -0.27
CA ASN A 161 -13.54 -5.33 -0.71
C ASN A 161 -12.69 -4.65 0.38
N SER A 162 -11.72 -3.83 -0.04
CA SER A 162 -10.77 -3.14 0.84
C SER A 162 -11.45 -2.22 1.87
N ASN A 163 -10.87 -2.14 3.06
CA ASN A 163 -11.18 -1.11 4.05
C ASN A 163 -10.60 0.23 3.59
N ALA A 164 -11.38 1.02 2.88
CA ALA A 164 -10.93 2.29 2.32
C ALA A 164 -12.08 3.30 2.25
N LEU A 165 -11.73 4.55 1.97
CA LEU A 165 -12.70 5.53 1.53
C LEU A 165 -13.06 5.24 0.08
N TYR A 166 -14.33 5.32 -0.26
CA TYR A 166 -14.83 5.19 -1.61
C TYR A 166 -15.63 6.43 -1.99
N PHE A 167 -15.58 6.79 -3.26
CA PHE A 167 -16.42 7.82 -3.87
C PHE A 167 -17.23 7.22 -5.02
N PHE A 168 -18.50 7.60 -5.15
CA PHE A 168 -19.36 7.14 -6.25
C PHE A 168 -19.19 8.04 -7.48
N ASN A 169 -18.83 7.44 -8.60
CA ASN A 169 -18.70 8.10 -9.90
C ASN A 169 -20.01 7.95 -10.68
N SER A 170 -20.75 9.04 -10.89
CA SER A 170 -22.03 9.01 -11.61
C SER A 170 -21.89 8.89 -13.13
N THR A 171 -20.69 9.11 -13.68
CA THR A 171 -20.44 8.91 -15.12
C THR A 171 -20.35 7.43 -15.44
N THR A 172 -19.74 6.63 -14.56
CA THR A 172 -19.61 5.17 -14.74
C THR A 172 -20.63 4.37 -13.90
N ASN A 173 -21.38 5.04 -13.02
CA ASN A 173 -22.24 4.43 -12.00
C ASN A 173 -21.50 3.36 -11.19
N GLN A 174 -20.34 3.69 -10.61
CA GLN A 174 -19.51 2.73 -9.88
C GLN A 174 -18.84 3.36 -8.66
N TRP A 175 -18.53 2.54 -7.66
CA TRP A 175 -17.72 2.95 -6.50
C TRP A 175 -16.23 2.89 -6.84
N GLN A 176 -15.49 3.93 -6.51
CA GLN A 176 -14.05 4.04 -6.73
C GLN A 176 -13.34 4.29 -5.39
N GLY A 177 -12.31 3.50 -5.09
CA GLY A 177 -11.53 3.66 -3.85
C GLY A 177 -10.64 4.91 -3.90
N SER A 178 -10.43 5.57 -2.77
CA SER A 178 -9.39 6.59 -2.62
C SER A 178 -8.03 5.90 -2.68
N ILE A 179 -7.24 6.17 -3.72
CA ILE A 179 -5.91 5.59 -4.03
C ILE A 179 -5.72 4.24 -3.35
N ASP A 180 -6.21 3.22 -4.05
CA ASP A 180 -5.91 1.86 -3.69
C ASP A 180 -4.41 1.62 -3.85
N ALA A 181 -3.78 0.92 -2.90
CA ALA A 181 -2.44 0.38 -3.11
C ALA A 181 -2.41 -0.57 -4.33
N GLU A 182 -3.58 -0.96 -4.86
CA GLU A 182 -3.75 -1.71 -6.10
C GLU A 182 -3.22 -1.02 -7.37
N ASP A 183 -3.19 0.31 -7.46
CA ASP A 183 -2.68 1.05 -8.64
C ASP A 183 -1.17 1.36 -8.58
N THR A 184 -0.50 1.02 -7.48
CA THR A 184 0.98 1.04 -7.50
C THR A 184 1.49 -0.16 -8.28
N PRO A 185 2.55 -0.03 -9.10
CA PRO A 185 3.17 -1.19 -9.75
C PRO A 185 3.48 -2.25 -8.70
N LYS A 186 2.85 -3.42 -8.83
CA LYS A 186 3.05 -4.52 -7.88
C LYS A 186 4.31 -5.26 -8.28
N VAL A 187 5.36 -5.10 -7.48
CA VAL A 187 6.67 -5.70 -7.69
C VAL A 187 7.06 -6.59 -6.52
N ALA A 188 7.79 -7.65 -6.80
CA ALA A 188 8.55 -8.38 -5.79
C ALA A 188 10.02 -8.42 -6.23
N TYR A 189 10.91 -8.23 -5.27
CA TYR A 189 12.34 -8.22 -5.50
C TYR A 189 13.02 -9.17 -4.52
N LEU A 190 13.86 -10.05 -5.05
CA LEU A 190 14.61 -11.02 -4.28
C LEU A 190 16.09 -10.80 -4.45
N ASP A 191 16.79 -10.70 -3.32
CA ASP A 191 18.24 -10.67 -3.24
C ASP A 191 18.76 -12.06 -2.87
N PHE A 192 19.81 -12.50 -3.57
CA PHE A 192 20.49 -13.74 -3.23
C PHE A 192 21.31 -13.56 -1.95
N THR A 193 21.27 -14.54 -1.05
CA THR A 193 21.96 -14.51 0.26
C THR A 193 22.99 -15.63 0.34
N GLY A 194 24.20 -15.30 0.80
CA GLY A 194 25.33 -16.23 0.91
C GLY A 194 25.87 -16.70 -0.46
N SER A 195 27.04 -17.35 -0.51
CA SER A 195 27.55 -17.93 -1.76
C SER A 195 26.58 -19.01 -2.27
N VAL A 196 25.87 -18.74 -3.36
CA VAL A 196 24.79 -19.59 -3.89
C VAL A 196 25.29 -20.50 -5.01
N SER A 197 24.65 -21.67 -5.09
CA SER A 197 24.69 -22.71 -6.12
C SER A 197 25.89 -22.66 -7.06
N LEU A 198 26.88 -23.48 -6.75
CA LEU A 198 27.88 -23.87 -7.73
C LEU A 198 27.13 -24.50 -8.92
N LEU A 199 27.24 -23.89 -10.11
CA LEU A 199 26.87 -24.58 -11.33
C LEU A 199 28.02 -25.54 -11.65
N ASP A 200 27.83 -26.83 -11.40
CA ASP A 200 28.71 -27.85 -11.95
C ASP A 200 28.55 -27.87 -13.47
N ASN A 201 29.56 -27.32 -14.12
CA ASN A 201 29.54 -27.01 -15.53
C ASN A 201 30.18 -28.14 -16.35
N ALA A 202 30.50 -29.28 -15.74
CA ALA A 202 31.15 -30.40 -16.42
C ALA A 202 30.26 -31.01 -17.52
N ALA A 203 28.94 -31.13 -17.29
CA ALA A 203 27.99 -31.77 -18.20
C ALA A 203 27.12 -30.77 -18.99
N ALA A 204 27.27 -30.74 -20.31
CA ALA A 204 26.43 -29.90 -21.18
C ALA A 204 24.95 -30.29 -21.10
N GLY A 205 24.07 -29.29 -20.96
CA GLY A 205 22.62 -29.51 -20.89
C GLY A 205 22.09 -29.91 -19.51
N ALA A 206 22.97 -30.19 -18.53
CA ALA A 206 22.60 -30.37 -17.14
C ALA A 206 22.20 -29.05 -16.49
N ASN A 207 21.39 -29.13 -15.43
CA ASN A 207 20.94 -27.97 -14.67
C ASN A 207 20.98 -28.23 -13.16
N GLU A 208 21.18 -27.16 -12.42
CA GLU A 208 21.21 -27.13 -10.96
C GLU A 208 20.13 -26.17 -10.43
N LEU A 209 19.72 -26.38 -9.18
CA LEU A 209 18.77 -25.49 -8.53
C LEU A 209 19.38 -24.10 -8.33
N LEU A 210 18.67 -23.06 -8.79
CA LEU A 210 19.16 -21.69 -8.67
C LEU A 210 18.98 -21.14 -7.24
N VAL A 211 17.85 -21.45 -6.62
CA VAL A 211 17.50 -20.93 -5.29
C VAL A 211 17.61 -22.07 -4.27
N VAL A 212 18.83 -22.37 -3.83
CA VAL A 212 19.10 -23.46 -2.85
C VAL A 212 19.04 -22.98 -1.40
N ASN A 213 19.33 -21.71 -1.17
CA ASN A 213 19.19 -21.05 0.12
C ASN A 213 17.98 -20.09 0.09
N PRO A 214 17.33 -19.83 1.23
CA PRO A 214 16.21 -18.90 1.28
C PRO A 214 16.71 -17.48 0.93
N PRO A 215 16.26 -16.90 -0.20
CA PRO A 215 16.65 -15.56 -0.60
C PRO A 215 16.01 -14.51 0.31
N ALA A 216 16.64 -13.33 0.39
CA ALA A 216 16.03 -12.20 1.09
C ALA A 216 14.95 -11.56 0.20
N ILE A 217 13.76 -11.34 0.75
CA ILE A 217 12.70 -10.58 0.07
C ILE A 217 12.90 -9.11 0.44
N SER A 218 13.05 -8.24 -0.56
CA SER A 218 13.25 -6.81 -0.33
C SER A 218 12.00 -6.17 0.27
N GLY A 219 12.19 -5.21 1.18
CA GLY A 219 11.11 -4.48 1.84
C GLY A 219 10.26 -3.61 0.90
N VAL A 220 10.70 -3.40 -0.34
CA VAL A 220 9.90 -2.72 -1.38
C VAL A 220 8.93 -3.66 -2.11
N SER A 221 8.95 -4.97 -1.80
CA SER A 221 8.05 -5.95 -2.40
C SER A 221 6.61 -5.76 -1.91
N ASN A 222 5.65 -5.59 -2.82
CA ASN A 222 4.24 -5.27 -2.53
C ASN A 222 3.23 -6.18 -3.27
N ILE A 223 3.67 -7.25 -3.93
CA ILE A 223 2.75 -8.29 -4.44
C ILE A 223 2.13 -9.04 -3.24
N MET A 224 0.87 -8.75 -2.92
CA MET A 224 0.13 -9.45 -1.88
C MET A 224 0.10 -10.96 -2.12
N GLY A 225 0.44 -11.76 -1.11
CA GLY A 225 0.47 -13.22 -1.20
C GLY A 225 1.73 -13.81 -1.86
N PHE A 226 2.64 -12.98 -2.36
CA PHE A 226 3.96 -13.43 -2.78
C PHE A 226 4.75 -13.96 -1.58
N LYS A 227 5.38 -15.12 -1.75
CA LYS A 227 6.27 -15.70 -0.75
C LYS A 227 7.27 -16.65 -1.39
N VAL A 228 8.29 -17.03 -0.63
CA VAL A 228 9.27 -18.04 -1.04
C VAL A 228 9.12 -19.24 -0.13
N VAL A 229 8.98 -20.43 -0.70
CA VAL A 229 8.67 -21.66 0.04
C VAL A 229 9.64 -22.76 -0.38
N LEU A 230 10.06 -23.57 0.59
CA LEU A 230 10.84 -24.78 0.32
C LEU A 230 10.03 -25.73 -0.57
N ASN A 231 10.53 -26.01 -1.76
CA ASN A 231 9.91 -26.90 -2.72
C ASN A 231 10.25 -28.34 -2.40
N THR A 232 9.30 -29.04 -1.79
CA THR A 232 9.42 -30.44 -1.35
C THR A 232 9.67 -31.45 -2.48
N LEU A 233 9.40 -31.10 -3.75
CA LEU A 233 9.73 -31.97 -4.90
C LEU A 233 11.20 -31.91 -5.29
N SER A 234 11.89 -30.80 -4.98
CA SER A 234 13.24 -30.54 -5.50
C SER A 234 14.30 -30.29 -4.44
N GLY A 235 13.91 -29.94 -3.21
CA GLY A 235 14.83 -29.63 -2.12
C GLY A 235 15.36 -28.18 -2.11
N GLY A 236 15.13 -27.40 -3.18
CA GLY A 236 15.40 -25.95 -3.22
C GLY A 236 14.15 -25.13 -2.88
N TYR A 237 14.16 -23.84 -3.20
CA TYR A 237 13.06 -22.92 -2.96
C TYR A 237 12.34 -22.52 -4.26
N SER A 238 11.03 -22.33 -4.16
CA SER A 238 10.17 -21.84 -5.23
C SER A 238 9.52 -20.51 -4.86
N LEU A 239 9.32 -19.69 -5.89
CA LEU A 239 8.62 -18.43 -5.84
C LEU A 239 7.12 -18.71 -5.94
N ILE A 240 6.37 -18.35 -4.92
CA ILE A 240 4.94 -18.57 -4.87
C ILE A 240 4.22 -17.29 -5.24
N LEU A 241 3.45 -17.33 -6.31
CA LEU A 241 2.76 -16.17 -6.87
C LEU A 241 1.25 -16.43 -6.93
N PRO A 242 0.41 -15.47 -6.49
CA PRO A 242 -1.03 -15.61 -6.61
C PRO A 242 -1.47 -15.51 -8.08
N GLN A 243 -2.76 -15.70 -8.35
CA GLN A 243 -3.31 -15.54 -9.69
C GLN A 243 -2.94 -14.20 -10.34
N GLY A 244 -2.62 -14.25 -11.63
CA GLY A 244 -2.25 -13.08 -12.42
C GLY A 244 -1.18 -13.36 -13.47
N ASN A 245 -0.83 -12.29 -14.18
CA ASN A 245 0.22 -12.28 -15.18
C ASN A 245 1.44 -11.57 -14.61
N TYR A 246 2.62 -12.11 -14.85
CA TYR A 246 3.86 -11.60 -14.29
C TYR A 246 4.96 -11.56 -15.35
N LEU A 247 5.76 -10.50 -15.32
CA LEU A 247 7.07 -10.48 -15.95
C LEU A 247 8.11 -10.80 -14.87
N VAL A 248 8.80 -11.93 -15.05
CA VAL A 248 9.89 -12.39 -14.18
C VAL A 248 11.21 -12.07 -14.87
N GLU A 249 12.04 -11.26 -14.23
CA GLU A 249 13.36 -10.85 -14.68
C GLU A 249 14.40 -11.43 -13.74
N VAL A 250 15.26 -12.29 -14.25
CA VAL A 250 16.35 -12.90 -13.49
C VAL A 250 17.65 -12.27 -13.94
N ASN A 251 18.38 -11.66 -13.01
CA ASN A 251 19.68 -11.05 -13.25
C ASN A 251 20.71 -11.74 -12.36
N LEU A 252 21.71 -12.39 -12.96
CA LEU A 252 22.75 -13.10 -12.22
C LEU A 252 24.11 -12.50 -12.54
N ASN A 253 24.85 -12.16 -11.49
CA ASN A 253 26.27 -11.83 -11.55
C ASN A 253 27.08 -13.12 -11.40
N LEU A 254 27.73 -13.57 -12.47
CA LEU A 254 28.42 -14.84 -12.55
C LEU A 254 29.93 -14.61 -12.66
N ASN A 255 30.74 -15.41 -11.97
CA ASN A 255 32.19 -15.35 -12.14
C ASN A 255 32.65 -16.14 -13.37
N SER A 256 33.84 -15.80 -13.87
CA SER A 256 34.54 -16.56 -14.91
C SER A 256 35.92 -16.96 -14.39
N PRO A 257 36.01 -17.98 -13.51
CA PRO A 257 37.28 -18.30 -12.88
C PRO A 257 38.32 -18.75 -13.91
N GLN A 258 39.59 -18.53 -13.61
CA GLN A 258 40.68 -19.15 -14.36
C GLN A 258 40.70 -20.64 -14.04
N GLU A 259 40.75 -21.45 -15.09
CA GLU A 259 40.91 -22.89 -14.99
C GLU A 259 42.26 -23.29 -14.36
N ILE A 260 42.26 -24.30 -13.50
CA ILE A 260 43.48 -24.84 -12.87
C ILE A 260 43.43 -26.38 -12.87
N PRO A 261 44.30 -27.08 -13.65
CA PRO A 261 45.29 -26.57 -14.62
C PRO A 261 44.65 -26.17 -15.97
N ALA A 262 45.19 -25.15 -16.63
CA ALA A 262 44.65 -24.67 -17.91
C ALA A 262 44.68 -25.74 -19.03
N GLY A 263 43.58 -25.86 -19.79
CA GLY A 263 43.46 -26.70 -20.99
C GLY A 263 43.01 -28.14 -20.74
N GLN A 264 42.50 -28.49 -19.56
CA GLN A 264 41.94 -29.80 -19.24
C GLN A 264 40.44 -29.82 -19.60
N GLY A 265 39.93 -30.94 -20.15
CA GLY A 265 38.50 -31.13 -20.39
C GLY A 265 37.84 -30.30 -21.52
N GLY A 266 38.61 -29.68 -22.42
CA GLY A 266 38.07 -28.90 -23.55
C GLY A 266 37.74 -27.44 -23.21
N THR A 267 38.10 -27.03 -22.00
CA THR A 267 38.03 -25.67 -21.48
C THR A 267 39.20 -24.84 -22.00
N ALA A 268 38.92 -23.91 -22.90
CA ALA A 268 39.92 -22.95 -23.34
C ALA A 268 39.25 -21.62 -23.63
N PRO A 269 39.93 -20.49 -23.35
CA PRO A 269 39.58 -19.24 -23.97
C PRO A 269 39.54 -19.41 -25.49
N LEU A 270 38.73 -18.62 -26.18
CA LEU A 270 38.71 -18.59 -27.63
C LEU A 270 40.14 -18.39 -28.15
N THR A 271 40.51 -19.15 -29.19
CA THR A 271 41.88 -19.20 -29.72
C THR A 271 42.48 -17.82 -29.89
N GLY A 272 43.63 -17.57 -29.25
CA GLY A 272 44.34 -16.29 -29.31
C GLY A 272 43.75 -15.17 -28.45
N SER A 273 42.84 -15.47 -27.51
CA SER A 273 42.17 -14.48 -26.67
C SER A 273 42.23 -14.82 -25.17
N THR A 274 41.77 -13.87 -24.34
CA THR A 274 41.51 -14.07 -22.90
C THR A 274 40.01 -14.10 -22.60
N TYR A 275 39.19 -14.60 -23.53
CA TYR A 275 37.73 -14.63 -23.39
C TYR A 275 37.17 -16.04 -23.55
N TYR A 276 36.22 -16.40 -22.69
CA TYR A 276 35.41 -17.61 -22.81
C TYR A 276 34.09 -17.31 -23.52
N LEU A 277 33.56 -18.29 -24.26
CA LEU A 277 32.14 -18.31 -24.63
C LEU A 277 31.37 -19.07 -23.56
N MET A 278 30.76 -18.34 -22.64
CA MET A 278 29.97 -18.87 -21.53
C MET A 278 28.48 -18.80 -21.86
N GLY A 279 27.92 -19.92 -22.31
CA GLY A 279 26.51 -20.01 -22.65
C GLY A 279 25.72 -20.57 -21.47
N TYR A 280 24.70 -19.84 -21.04
CA TYR A 280 23.86 -20.21 -19.90
C TYR A 280 22.41 -20.37 -20.33
N PHE A 281 21.68 -21.22 -19.63
CA PHE A 281 20.23 -21.25 -19.71
C PHE A 281 19.61 -21.24 -18.32
N ILE A 282 18.37 -20.77 -18.26
CA ILE A 282 17.51 -20.95 -17.10
C ILE A 282 16.26 -21.73 -17.53
N ASP A 283 15.94 -22.75 -16.77
CA ASP A 283 14.71 -23.53 -16.89
C ASP A 283 13.69 -23.02 -15.87
N PHE A 284 12.60 -22.46 -16.37
CA PHE A 284 11.42 -22.05 -15.59
C PHE A 284 10.44 -23.22 -15.54
N TYR A 285 10.20 -23.77 -14.35
CA TYR A 285 9.19 -24.80 -14.12
C TYR A 285 7.94 -24.17 -13.52
N ASN A 286 6.82 -24.28 -14.23
CA ASN A 286 5.54 -23.74 -13.84
C ASN A 286 4.78 -24.75 -12.95
N ASP A 287 5.34 -25.08 -11.79
CA ASP A 287 4.72 -25.99 -10.84
C ASP A 287 3.41 -25.40 -10.28
N THR A 288 2.55 -26.27 -9.78
CA THR A 288 1.33 -25.89 -9.06
C THR A 288 1.56 -26.06 -7.56
N PHE A 289 1.27 -25.03 -6.76
CA PHE A 289 1.44 -25.05 -5.31
C PHE A 289 0.09 -25.04 -4.59
N ASN A 290 -0.11 -25.98 -3.66
CA ASN A 290 -1.28 -26.01 -2.78
C ASN A 290 -0.93 -25.43 -1.41
N ASN A 291 -1.57 -24.31 -1.07
CA ASN A 291 -1.31 -23.54 0.14
C ASN A 291 -1.78 -24.24 1.42
N SER A 292 -2.79 -25.10 1.35
CA SER A 292 -3.35 -25.81 2.50
C SER A 292 -2.49 -27.00 2.92
N THR A 293 -1.91 -27.70 1.94
CA THR A 293 -1.10 -28.90 2.19
C THR A 293 0.41 -28.61 2.12
N ASN A 294 0.81 -27.42 1.67
CA ASN A 294 2.20 -27.05 1.42
C ASN A 294 2.92 -28.04 0.48
N THR A 295 2.23 -28.47 -0.57
CA THR A 295 2.72 -29.43 -1.56
C THR A 295 2.81 -28.82 -2.96
N PHE A 296 3.70 -29.40 -3.77
CA PHE A 296 3.88 -29.02 -5.16
C PHE A 296 3.50 -30.16 -6.09
N ILE A 297 2.99 -29.81 -7.26
CA ILE A 297 2.82 -30.71 -8.40
C ILE A 297 3.70 -30.18 -9.52
N GLY A 298 4.52 -31.06 -10.11
CA GLY A 298 5.47 -30.69 -11.15
C GLY A 298 4.78 -30.17 -12.41
N GLY A 299 5.24 -29.03 -12.92
CA GLY A 299 4.69 -28.39 -14.09
C GLY A 299 5.56 -28.45 -15.34
N VAL A 300 5.09 -27.76 -16.39
CA VAL A 300 5.81 -27.65 -17.67
C VAL A 300 7.06 -26.79 -17.50
N ARG A 301 8.14 -27.19 -18.18
CA ARG A 301 9.41 -26.49 -18.24
C ARG A 301 9.51 -25.60 -19.47
N THR A 302 9.87 -24.34 -19.29
CA THR A 302 10.27 -23.43 -20.37
C THR A 302 11.74 -23.03 -20.21
N ARG A 303 12.55 -23.22 -21.25
CA ARG A 303 13.96 -22.84 -21.25
C ARG A 303 14.16 -21.45 -21.87
N LYS A 304 15.05 -20.65 -21.30
CA LYS A 304 15.60 -19.43 -21.89
C LYS A 304 17.12 -19.50 -21.88
N GLU A 305 17.75 -19.21 -23.01
CA GLU A 305 19.20 -19.32 -23.19
C GLU A 305 19.81 -17.95 -23.47
N VAL A 306 21.04 -17.72 -22.99
CA VAL A 306 21.82 -16.52 -23.26
C VAL A 306 23.31 -16.89 -23.46
N PRO A 307 23.88 -16.63 -24.64
CA PRO A 307 25.31 -16.74 -24.86
C PRO A 307 26.03 -15.48 -24.37
N ILE A 308 27.14 -15.65 -23.64
CA ILE A 308 27.94 -14.53 -23.13
C ILE A 308 29.41 -14.73 -23.49
N VAL A 309 30.07 -13.66 -23.92
CA VAL A 309 31.53 -13.62 -24.06
C VAL A 309 32.08 -12.95 -22.81
N SER A 310 32.80 -13.71 -21.98
CA SER A 310 33.32 -13.21 -20.69
C SER A 310 34.84 -13.27 -20.64
N LYS A 311 35.47 -12.26 -20.05
CA LYS A 311 36.92 -12.22 -19.87
C LYS A 311 37.31 -13.14 -18.71
N VAL A 312 38.42 -13.87 -18.87
CA VAL A 312 38.99 -14.72 -17.81
C VAL A 312 39.21 -13.90 -16.54
N SER A 313 38.87 -14.48 -15.39
CA SER A 313 38.98 -13.89 -14.05
C SER A 313 38.18 -12.60 -13.85
N THR A 314 37.07 -12.44 -14.56
CA THR A 314 36.13 -11.33 -14.37
C THR A 314 34.71 -11.81 -14.17
N ASN A 315 33.90 -11.00 -13.49
CA ASN A 315 32.46 -11.26 -13.37
C ASN A 315 31.70 -10.65 -14.55
N HIS A 316 30.55 -11.23 -14.88
CA HIS A 316 29.67 -10.79 -15.95
C HIS A 316 28.20 -10.97 -15.56
N LEU A 317 27.31 -10.24 -16.23
CA LEU A 317 25.87 -10.30 -15.98
C LEU A 317 25.18 -11.20 -17.01
N ALA A 318 24.35 -12.11 -16.53
CA ALA A 318 23.42 -12.90 -17.33
C ALA A 318 21.97 -12.50 -16.97
N THR A 319 21.19 -12.12 -17.98
CA THR A 319 19.80 -11.67 -17.80
C THR A 319 18.83 -12.51 -18.59
N TRP A 320 17.70 -12.85 -17.97
CA TRP A 320 16.57 -13.49 -18.63
C TRP A 320 15.27 -12.83 -18.25
N SER A 321 14.32 -12.85 -19.18
CA SER A 321 12.95 -12.42 -18.96
C SER A 321 11.99 -13.56 -19.30
N TYR A 322 10.98 -13.74 -18.45
CA TYR A 322 9.98 -14.79 -18.59
C TYR A 322 8.59 -14.26 -18.26
N TYR A 323 7.65 -14.49 -19.18
CA TYR A 323 6.24 -14.24 -18.93
C TYR A 323 5.65 -15.44 -18.20
N TYR A 324 5.17 -15.22 -16.98
CA TYR A 324 4.57 -16.24 -16.14
C TYR A 324 3.09 -15.93 -15.91
N ASN A 325 2.22 -16.83 -16.39
CA ASN A 325 0.78 -16.76 -16.14
C ASN A 325 0.44 -17.77 -15.04
N VAL A 326 -0.18 -17.26 -13.97
CA VAL A 326 -0.80 -18.08 -12.93
C VAL A 326 -2.30 -18.08 -13.21
N PRO A 327 -2.88 -19.22 -13.62
CA PRO A 327 -4.30 -19.31 -13.96
C PRO A 327 -5.21 -18.93 -12.78
N THR A 328 -6.43 -18.51 -13.10
CA THR A 328 -7.49 -18.35 -12.10
C THR A 328 -7.88 -19.72 -11.55
N ASP A 329 -7.92 -19.86 -10.23
CA ASP A 329 -8.34 -21.08 -9.54
C ASP A 329 -9.53 -20.79 -8.63
N SER A 330 -10.61 -21.57 -8.78
CA SER A 330 -11.84 -21.43 -7.99
C SER A 330 -11.63 -21.73 -6.50
N ASN A 331 -10.58 -22.45 -6.14
CA ASN A 331 -10.30 -22.85 -4.78
C ASN A 331 -9.42 -21.83 -4.02
N ALA A 332 -8.89 -20.78 -4.68
CA ALA A 332 -8.01 -19.70 -4.17
C ALA A 332 -6.75 -20.13 -3.38
N ASN A 333 -6.65 -21.41 -3.01
CA ASN A 333 -5.62 -22.07 -2.24
C ASN A 333 -4.58 -22.72 -3.13
N ILE A 334 -4.89 -22.89 -4.42
CA ILE A 334 -3.99 -23.41 -5.42
C ILE A 334 -3.48 -22.24 -6.23
N ILE A 335 -2.17 -22.07 -6.24
CA ILE A 335 -1.48 -20.90 -6.80
C ILE A 335 -0.23 -21.33 -7.58
N GLY A 336 0.44 -20.38 -8.22
CA GLY A 336 1.62 -20.65 -9.03
C GLY A 336 2.86 -20.90 -8.19
N GLY A 337 3.56 -22.00 -8.44
CA GLY A 337 4.89 -22.27 -7.91
C GLY A 337 5.94 -22.19 -9.02
N LEU A 338 6.74 -21.14 -9.04
CA LEU A 338 7.81 -20.99 -10.02
C LEU A 338 9.13 -21.51 -9.44
N ARG A 339 9.64 -22.61 -10.01
CA ARG A 339 10.95 -23.17 -9.69
C ARG A 339 11.94 -22.83 -10.80
N LEU A 340 13.14 -22.42 -10.41
CA LEU A 340 14.20 -21.97 -11.32
C LEU A 340 15.40 -22.91 -11.25
N ARG A 341 15.92 -23.31 -12.41
CA ARG A 341 17.17 -24.06 -12.51
C ARG A 341 18.12 -23.41 -13.51
N LEU A 342 19.37 -23.21 -13.11
CA LEU A 342 20.42 -22.65 -13.95
C LEU A 342 21.22 -23.79 -14.56
N GLY A 343 21.65 -23.65 -15.81
CA GLY A 343 22.44 -24.67 -16.47
C GLY A 343 23.31 -24.12 -17.60
N ARG A 344 24.12 -25.01 -18.17
CA ARG A 344 25.03 -24.67 -19.27
C ARG A 344 24.46 -25.04 -20.63
N MET A 345 24.54 -24.10 -21.57
CA MET A 345 24.27 -24.38 -22.98
C MET A 345 25.23 -25.44 -23.55
N GLN A 346 24.79 -26.19 -24.56
CA GLN A 346 25.58 -27.25 -25.19
C GLN A 346 26.87 -26.75 -25.88
N ASN A 347 26.91 -25.51 -26.35
CA ASN A 347 28.02 -24.96 -27.15
C ASN A 347 28.91 -23.97 -26.37
N SER A 348 28.90 -24.03 -25.04
CA SER A 348 29.79 -23.19 -24.23
C SER A 348 31.22 -23.75 -24.24
N THR A 349 32.23 -22.88 -24.23
CA THR A 349 33.65 -23.27 -24.17
C THR A 349 34.20 -23.36 -22.74
N PHE A 350 33.38 -23.08 -21.73
CA PHE A 350 33.78 -23.16 -20.32
C PHE A 350 33.12 -24.37 -19.64
N TYR A 351 33.90 -25.18 -18.93
CA TYR A 351 33.58 -26.52 -18.43
C TYR A 351 34.00 -26.71 -16.96
N ASP A 352 34.06 -25.62 -16.20
CA ASP A 352 34.40 -25.63 -14.77
C ASP A 352 33.36 -24.84 -13.96
N LEU A 353 33.42 -24.96 -12.64
CA LEU A 353 32.47 -24.40 -11.68
C LEU A 353 32.26 -22.90 -11.90
N VAL A 354 30.99 -22.51 -12.02
CA VAL A 354 30.56 -21.11 -12.06
C VAL A 354 29.74 -20.81 -10.82
N ASN A 355 30.05 -19.70 -10.17
CA ASN A 355 29.44 -19.24 -8.94
C ASN A 355 28.50 -18.07 -9.22
N VAL A 356 27.33 -18.10 -8.62
CA VAL A 356 26.43 -16.95 -8.56
C VAL A 356 26.89 -16.03 -7.44
N MET A 357 27.36 -14.83 -7.81
CA MET A 357 27.77 -13.80 -6.86
C MET A 357 26.51 -13.15 -6.27
N PRO A 358 26.34 -13.12 -4.93
CA PRO A 358 25.14 -12.56 -4.32
C PRO A 358 24.99 -11.07 -4.62
N ALA A 359 26.10 -10.33 -4.51
CA ALA A 359 26.13 -8.92 -4.86
C ALA A 359 25.86 -8.74 -6.37
N GLY A 360 24.80 -8.01 -6.69
CA GLY A 360 24.38 -7.74 -8.07
C GLY A 360 23.55 -8.84 -8.72
N SER A 361 23.26 -9.96 -8.03
CA SER A 361 22.28 -10.95 -8.48
C SER A 361 20.94 -10.69 -7.82
N TYR A 362 19.87 -10.70 -8.61
CA TYR A 362 18.51 -10.50 -8.12
C TYR A 362 17.46 -11.14 -9.03
N ILE A 363 16.26 -11.32 -8.48
CA ILE A 363 15.06 -11.64 -9.25
C ILE A 363 14.06 -10.52 -9.02
N LYS A 364 13.60 -9.90 -10.11
CA LYS A 364 12.52 -8.91 -10.09
C LYS A 364 11.29 -9.51 -10.74
N ILE A 365 10.14 -9.38 -10.08
CA ILE A 365 8.86 -9.87 -10.57
C ILE A 365 7.94 -8.66 -10.62
N SER A 366 7.37 -8.37 -11.79
CA SER A 366 6.39 -7.30 -11.98
C SER A 366 5.05 -7.93 -12.33
N LYS A 367 4.00 -7.61 -11.57
CA LYS A 367 2.62 -7.98 -11.95
C LYS A 367 2.18 -7.06 -13.08
N LEU A 368 1.62 -7.66 -14.14
CA LEU A 368 1.19 -6.99 -15.38
C LEU A 368 -0.29 -6.67 -15.38
#